data_AF-A0A662ZFC0-F1
#
_entry.id   AF-A0A662ZFC0-F1
#
_cell.length_a   1.000
_cell.length_b   1.000
_cell.length_c   1.000
_cell.angle_alpha   90.00
_cell.angle_beta   90.00
_cell.angle_gamma   90.00
#
_symmetry.space_group_name_H-M   'P 1'
#
loop_
_entity.id
_entity.type
_entity.pdbx_description
1 polymer ?
#
loop_
_entity_poly.entity_id
_entity_poly.type
_entity_poly.pdbx_seq_one_letter_code
_entity_poly.pdbx_strand_id
1 'polypeptide(L)'
;MFKKIALVLGLLGSVLMFTGCTTANTTRDDKMLDVSRVEKFVAKGTTNLSEVRELIGTPGITGKTIDGKDFVGFAVVGKQSGGEEAGKFAASVLTFGIVDDDESRYTQKNVFFVLDDNKTVQDIKYDGYVYLSQKNFTGFVSLCQRRLSDEELRSTTNYSKDYIINSWKKYVTEVKPADVVAVAQKEKTTIDKLDYDDVEYPDFGFPAYLQISAHNLFGDYTNEELNSVSGRQDKDGSKKALLGL
;
A
#
# COMPACT_ATOMS: atom_id res chain seq x y z
N MET A 1 27.26 43.25 -50.35
CA MET A 1 26.02 44.08 -50.34
C MET A 1 24.91 43.27 -51.00
N PHE A 2 23.65 43.42 -50.54
CA PHE A 2 22.46 42.54 -50.73
C PHE A 2 22.51 41.29 -49.84
N LYS A 3 21.98 41.24 -48.61
CA LYS A 3 20.75 41.78 -47.98
C LYS A 3 19.45 41.27 -48.61
N LYS A 4 18.77 40.43 -47.82
CA LYS A 4 17.33 40.08 -47.79
C LYS A 4 16.87 38.96 -48.75
N ILE A 5 16.70 37.76 -48.19
CA ILE A 5 15.44 36.98 -48.16
C ILE A 5 15.54 36.06 -46.93
N ALA A 6 14.85 36.47 -45.87
CA ALA A 6 14.51 35.69 -44.69
C ALA A 6 12.98 35.78 -44.54
N LEU A 7 12.34 34.77 -43.92
CA LEU A 7 10.91 34.39 -43.96
C LEU A 7 10.61 33.46 -45.16
N VAL A 8 10.10 32.24 -45.04
CA VAL A 8 9.24 31.60 -44.03
C VAL A 8 9.57 30.10 -43.98
N LEU A 9 10.25 29.64 -42.92
CA LEU A 9 10.27 28.23 -42.48
C LEU A 9 10.36 28.16 -40.94
N GLY A 10 9.87 29.22 -40.28
CA GLY A 10 9.69 29.25 -38.84
C GLY A 10 8.25 28.89 -38.53
N LEU A 11 8.01 27.61 -38.22
CA LEU A 11 6.93 27.08 -37.38
C LEU A 11 7.01 25.55 -37.47
N LEU A 12 7.12 24.89 -36.32
CA LEU A 12 7.19 23.42 -36.12
C LEU A 12 8.58 22.80 -36.19
N GLY A 13 9.47 23.21 -35.27
CA GLY A 13 10.70 22.46 -35.02
C GLY A 13 11.26 22.80 -33.66
N SER A 14 11.17 21.85 -32.72
CA SER A 14 11.86 21.80 -31.43
C SER A 14 11.32 22.61 -30.24
N VAL A 15 10.01 22.50 -29.95
CA VAL A 15 9.53 22.57 -28.54
C VAL A 15 8.96 21.21 -28.14
N LEU A 16 9.80 20.18 -28.15
CA LEU A 16 9.55 18.87 -27.54
C LEU A 16 10.90 18.28 -27.12
N MET A 17 11.59 18.96 -26.20
CA MET A 17 12.68 18.36 -25.41
C MET A 17 12.43 18.61 -23.92
N PHE A 18 11.19 18.41 -23.50
CA PHE A 18 10.86 17.96 -22.14
C PHE A 18 10.09 16.64 -22.24
N THR A 19 10.60 15.69 -23.01
CA THR A 19 10.38 14.27 -22.66
C THR A 19 11.33 13.98 -21.50
N GLY A 20 10.97 14.45 -20.31
CA GLY A 20 11.47 13.82 -19.11
C GLY A 20 11.02 12.37 -19.18
N CYS A 21 11.94 11.48 -19.56
CA CYS A 21 11.87 10.07 -19.17
C CYS A 21 11.98 10.01 -17.65
N THR A 22 10.95 10.48 -16.96
CA THR A 22 10.63 10.05 -15.61
C THR A 22 9.42 9.16 -15.78
N THR A 23 9.65 7.88 -16.07
CA THR A 23 8.81 6.86 -15.45
C THR A 23 8.97 7.10 -13.95
N ALA A 24 8.09 7.93 -13.39
CA ALA A 24 8.06 8.17 -11.96
C ALA A 24 7.62 6.86 -11.33
N ASN A 25 8.58 5.97 -11.07
CA ASN A 25 8.38 4.64 -10.49
C ASN A 25 7.76 4.71 -9.08
N THR A 26 7.71 5.92 -8.52
CA THR A 26 7.19 6.26 -7.23
C THR A 26 6.53 7.63 -7.32
N THR A 27 5.34 7.76 -6.76
CA THR A 27 4.70 9.07 -6.57
C THR A 27 4.50 9.30 -5.10
N ARG A 28 4.77 10.52 -4.65
CA ARG A 28 4.48 10.93 -3.29
C ARG A 28 2.97 11.11 -3.12
N ASP A 29 2.40 10.45 -2.13
CA ASP A 29 1.03 10.64 -1.70
C ASP A 29 1.05 11.09 -0.23
N ASP A 30 0.86 12.39 -0.01
CA ASP A 30 0.91 12.99 1.31
C ASP A 30 -0.18 12.49 2.28
N LYS A 31 -1.19 11.76 1.76
CA LYS A 31 -2.23 11.09 2.53
C LYS A 31 -1.81 9.70 3.01
N MET A 32 -0.74 9.11 2.46
CA MET A 32 -0.18 7.87 2.98
C MET A 32 0.40 8.07 4.38
N LEU A 33 0.24 7.05 5.22
CA LEU A 33 0.89 7.03 6.53
C LEU A 33 2.40 6.95 6.38
N ASP A 34 3.09 7.95 6.90
CA ASP A 34 4.49 7.81 7.29
C ASP A 34 4.49 7.43 8.77
N VAL A 35 4.95 6.20 9.07
CA VAL A 35 4.93 5.69 10.45
C VAL A 35 5.78 6.55 11.39
N SER A 36 6.75 7.32 10.89
CA SER A 36 7.50 8.29 11.68
C SER A 36 6.64 9.46 12.19
N ARG A 37 5.50 9.72 11.55
CA ARG A 37 4.51 10.67 12.08
C ARG A 37 3.83 10.11 13.32
N VAL A 38 3.52 8.82 13.36
CA VAL A 38 2.94 8.18 14.57
C VAL A 38 3.88 8.36 15.75
N GLU A 39 5.18 8.16 15.55
CA GLU A 39 6.22 8.31 16.58
C GLU A 39 6.32 9.74 17.15
N LYS A 40 5.84 10.75 16.40
CA LYS A 40 5.81 12.15 16.87
C LYS A 40 4.59 12.49 17.74
N PHE A 41 3.49 11.75 17.56
CA PHE A 41 2.22 12.05 18.24
C PHE A 41 1.84 11.01 19.30
N VAL A 42 2.45 9.82 19.29
CA VAL A 42 2.20 8.75 20.26
C VAL A 42 3.48 8.45 21.02
N ALA A 43 3.46 8.73 22.33
CA ALA A 43 4.57 8.48 23.24
C ALA A 43 4.30 7.21 24.08
N LYS A 44 5.25 6.27 24.04
CA LYS A 44 5.21 5.05 24.88
C LYS A 44 5.23 5.43 26.36
N GLY A 45 4.42 4.74 27.17
CA GLY A 45 4.25 4.95 28.60
C GLY A 45 3.39 6.16 28.98
N THR A 46 2.96 6.97 28.01
CA THR A 46 2.22 8.22 28.27
C THR A 46 0.89 8.25 27.52
N THR A 47 0.91 7.98 26.22
CA THR A 47 -0.29 8.07 25.39
C THR A 47 -1.21 6.88 25.65
N ASN A 48 -2.49 7.13 25.87
CA ASN A 48 -3.50 6.09 26.05
C ASN A 48 -4.30 5.79 24.79
N LEU A 49 -5.04 4.68 24.79
CA LEU A 49 -5.83 4.23 23.65
C LEU A 49 -6.89 5.26 23.21
N SER A 50 -7.49 6.02 24.14
CA SER A 50 -8.47 7.06 23.79
C SER A 50 -7.82 8.15 22.93
N GLU A 51 -6.62 8.59 23.30
CA GLU A 51 -5.85 9.57 22.53
C GLU A 51 -5.44 9.02 21.17
N VAL A 52 -5.02 7.75 21.10
CA VAL A 52 -4.72 7.09 19.81
C VAL A 52 -5.95 7.07 18.91
N ARG A 53 -7.13 6.76 19.45
CA ARG A 53 -8.40 6.75 18.70
C ARG A 53 -8.81 8.15 18.26
N GLU A 54 -8.55 9.18 19.06
CA GLU A 54 -8.74 10.56 18.63
C GLU A 54 -7.85 10.93 17.43
N LEU A 55 -6.64 10.35 17.34
CA LEU A 55 -5.68 10.66 16.28
C LEU A 55 -5.88 9.86 14.99
N ILE A 56 -6.22 8.57 15.10
CA ILE A 56 -6.23 7.61 13.97
C ILE A 56 -7.65 7.12 13.64
N GLY A 57 -8.59 7.19 14.59
CA GLY A 57 -9.97 6.72 14.43
C GLY A 57 -10.22 5.37 15.10
N THR A 58 -11.02 4.53 14.45
CA THR A 58 -11.39 3.22 15.01
C THR A 58 -10.40 2.13 14.60
N PRO A 59 -9.92 1.29 15.54
CA PRO A 59 -9.05 0.16 15.21
C PRO A 59 -9.72 -0.80 14.24
N GLY A 60 -8.97 -1.27 13.23
CA GLY A 60 -9.42 -2.31 12.32
C GLY A 60 -9.34 -3.72 12.91
N ILE A 61 -8.45 -3.90 13.88
CA ILE A 61 -8.30 -5.15 14.63
C ILE A 61 -7.99 -4.85 16.09
N THR A 62 -8.53 -5.66 17.00
CA THR A 62 -8.10 -5.73 18.40
C THR A 62 -7.84 -7.20 18.76
N GLY A 63 -7.01 -7.43 19.77
CA GLY A 63 -6.75 -8.78 20.25
C GLY A 63 -5.85 -8.81 21.48
N LYS A 64 -5.55 -10.03 21.92
CA LYS A 64 -4.59 -10.31 23.00
C LYS A 64 -3.49 -11.22 22.52
N THR A 65 -2.25 -10.79 22.70
CA THR A 65 -1.06 -11.64 22.50
C THR A 65 -1.10 -12.85 23.45
N ILE A 66 -0.34 -13.90 23.14
CA ILE A 66 -0.32 -15.11 23.98
C ILE A 66 0.19 -14.85 25.42
N ASP A 67 1.02 -13.82 25.61
CA ASP A 67 1.48 -13.35 26.93
C ASP A 67 0.45 -12.44 27.63
N GLY A 68 -0.76 -12.32 27.08
CA GLY A 68 -1.92 -11.67 27.72
C GLY A 68 -2.05 -10.16 27.48
N LYS A 69 -1.12 -9.55 26.74
CA LYS A 69 -1.13 -8.11 26.47
C LYS A 69 -2.17 -7.77 25.42
N ASP A 70 -2.89 -6.68 25.66
CA ASP A 70 -3.82 -6.15 24.66
C ASP A 70 -3.04 -5.51 23.51
N PHE A 71 -3.54 -5.67 22.29
CA PHE A 71 -3.10 -4.88 21.15
C PHE A 71 -4.29 -4.36 20.34
N VAL A 72 -4.05 -3.25 19.67
CA VAL A 72 -4.96 -2.69 18.66
C VAL A 72 -4.18 -2.38 17.40
N GLY A 73 -4.78 -2.65 16.24
CA GLY A 73 -4.18 -2.44 14.93
C GLY A 73 -5.02 -1.52 14.04
N PHE A 74 -4.33 -0.70 13.26
CA PHE A 74 -4.92 0.25 12.32
C PHE A 74 -4.27 0.09 10.97
N ALA A 75 -5.06 0.11 9.90
CA ALA A 75 -4.59 0.14 8.53
C ALA A 75 -4.76 1.54 7.94
N VAL A 76 -3.73 2.02 7.26
CA VAL A 76 -3.82 3.15 6.35
C VAL A 76 -3.48 2.66 4.96
N VAL A 77 -4.46 2.77 4.08
CA VAL A 77 -4.37 2.31 2.70
C VAL A 77 -4.25 3.52 1.80
N GLY A 78 -3.17 3.60 1.05
CA GLY A 78 -3.06 4.51 -0.10
C GLY A 78 -3.57 3.80 -1.34
N LYS A 79 -4.37 4.50 -2.15
CA LYS A 79 -4.85 4.03 -3.45
C LYS A 79 -4.41 5.03 -4.51
N GLN A 80 -3.68 4.51 -5.51
CA GLN A 80 -3.24 5.15 -6.75
C GLN A 80 -2.56 6.53 -6.67
N SER A 81 -1.68 6.78 -7.63
CA SER A 81 -1.12 8.10 -7.88
C SER A 81 -2.06 8.93 -8.75
N GLY A 82 -2.18 10.25 -8.49
CA GLY A 82 -3.04 11.13 -9.28
C GLY A 82 -2.68 11.23 -10.77
N GLY A 83 -1.45 10.86 -11.16
CA GLY A 83 -1.02 10.84 -12.55
C GLY A 83 -1.56 9.65 -13.36
N GLU A 84 -1.83 8.53 -12.70
CA GLU A 84 -2.28 7.30 -13.37
C GLU A 84 -3.81 7.14 -13.38
N GLU A 85 -4.53 7.74 -12.43
CA GLU A 85 -5.99 7.91 -12.54
C GLU A 85 -6.34 8.74 -13.80
N ALA A 86 -5.58 9.80 -14.06
CA ALA A 86 -5.72 10.61 -15.27
C ALA A 86 -5.35 9.82 -16.54
N GLY A 87 -4.34 8.95 -16.46
CA GLY A 87 -3.93 8.06 -17.56
C GLY A 87 -4.98 6.99 -17.87
N LYS A 88 -5.57 6.35 -16.85
CA LYS A 88 -6.67 5.39 -17.00
C LYS A 88 -7.93 6.05 -17.51
N PHE A 89 -8.27 7.24 -17.01
CA PHE A 89 -9.38 8.02 -17.56
C PHE A 89 -9.15 8.37 -19.03
N ALA A 90 -7.95 8.84 -19.40
CA ALA A 90 -7.62 9.11 -20.79
C ALA A 90 -7.68 7.84 -21.65
N ALA A 91 -7.15 6.71 -21.18
CA ALA A 91 -7.23 5.42 -21.88
C ALA A 91 -8.67 4.92 -22.02
N SER A 92 -9.49 5.01 -20.97
CA SER A 92 -10.90 4.63 -20.96
C SER A 92 -11.72 5.52 -21.93
N VAL A 93 -11.45 6.83 -21.96
CA VAL A 93 -12.03 7.76 -22.94
C VAL A 93 -11.59 7.45 -24.36
N LEU A 94 -10.30 7.17 -24.58
CA LEU A 94 -9.74 6.88 -25.91
C LEU A 94 -10.14 5.50 -26.44
N THR A 95 -10.49 4.56 -25.56
CA THR A 95 -10.85 3.17 -25.91
C THR A 95 -12.33 2.86 -25.70
N PHE A 96 -13.16 3.87 -25.40
CA PHE A 96 -14.59 3.72 -25.07
C PHE A 96 -14.86 2.68 -23.96
N GLY A 97 -13.98 2.60 -22.96
CA GLY A 97 -14.09 1.69 -21.83
C GLY A 97 -13.72 0.23 -22.13
N ILE A 98 -13.14 -0.07 -23.29
CA ILE A 98 -12.74 -1.46 -23.65
C ILE A 98 -11.44 -1.87 -22.94
N VAL A 99 -10.59 -0.91 -22.56
CA VAL A 99 -9.25 -1.16 -21.97
C VAL A 99 -9.18 -0.68 -20.52
N ASP A 100 -10.31 -0.66 -19.79
CA ASP A 100 -10.24 -0.38 -18.35
C ASP A 100 -9.52 -1.56 -17.67
N ASP A 101 -8.25 -1.34 -17.34
CA ASP A 101 -7.42 -2.30 -16.64
C ASP A 101 -7.95 -2.44 -15.20
N ASP A 102 -8.66 -3.54 -14.94
CA ASP A 102 -9.33 -3.90 -13.66
C ASP A 102 -8.33 -4.11 -12.50
N GLU A 103 -7.04 -3.91 -12.75
CA GLU A 103 -5.98 -3.98 -11.76
C GLU A 103 -5.82 -2.66 -10.97
N SER A 104 -5.90 -2.75 -9.66
CA SER A 104 -5.67 -1.65 -8.72
C SER A 104 -4.41 -1.90 -7.88
N ARG A 105 -3.63 -0.84 -7.65
CA ARG A 105 -2.39 -0.91 -6.87
C ARG A 105 -2.64 -0.39 -5.47
N TYR A 106 -2.19 -1.15 -4.49
CA TYR A 106 -2.40 -0.85 -3.09
C TYR A 106 -1.07 -0.87 -2.34
N THR A 107 -0.88 0.17 -1.54
CA THR A 107 0.10 0.16 -0.47
C THR A 107 -0.68 0.28 0.83
N GLN A 108 -0.54 -0.70 1.71
CA GLN A 108 -1.17 -0.72 3.01
C GLN A 108 -0.11 -0.69 4.09
N LYS A 109 -0.23 0.26 5.00
CA LYS A 109 0.66 0.40 6.16
C LYS A 109 -0.14 0.21 7.43
N ASN A 110 0.32 -0.72 8.24
CA ASN A 110 -0.33 -1.14 9.46
C ASN A 110 0.49 -0.66 10.66
N VAL A 111 -0.21 -0.08 11.63
CA VAL A 111 0.37 0.29 12.92
C VAL A 111 -0.36 -0.44 14.02
N PHE A 112 0.41 -1.01 14.94
CA PHE A 112 -0.10 -1.74 16.09
C PHE A 112 0.42 -1.11 17.37
N PHE A 113 -0.48 -0.94 18.34
CA PHE A 113 -0.15 -0.47 19.67
C PHE A 113 -0.37 -1.62 20.65
N VAL A 114 0.67 -1.97 21.40
CA VAL A 114 0.58 -2.88 22.53
C VAL A 114 0.26 -2.06 23.77
N LEU A 115 -0.74 -2.48 24.53
CA LEU A 115 -1.29 -1.74 25.65
C LEU A 115 -1.03 -2.47 26.97
N ASP A 116 -0.90 -1.70 28.05
CA ASP A 116 -1.01 -2.23 29.41
C ASP A 116 -2.47 -2.32 29.89
N ASP A 117 -2.65 -2.76 31.13
CA ASP A 117 -3.96 -2.91 31.77
C ASP A 117 -4.73 -1.59 31.88
N ASN A 118 -4.03 -0.46 31.93
CA ASN A 118 -4.60 0.88 31.96
C ASN A 118 -4.87 1.44 30.54
N LYS A 119 -4.70 0.61 29.51
CA LYS A 119 -4.84 0.98 28.09
C LYS A 119 -3.84 2.06 27.67
N THR A 120 -2.68 2.12 28.31
CA THR A 120 -1.55 2.97 27.92
C THR A 120 -0.67 2.25 26.93
N VAL A 121 -0.19 2.96 25.90
CA VAL A 121 0.69 2.42 24.86
C VAL A 121 2.04 2.07 25.48
N GLN A 122 2.40 0.79 25.47
CA GLN A 122 3.71 0.30 25.94
C GLN A 122 4.68 0.03 24.79
N ASP A 123 4.17 -0.42 23.64
CA ASP A 123 4.98 -0.62 22.44
C ASP A 123 4.21 -0.22 21.18
N ILE A 124 4.97 0.10 20.13
CA ILE A 124 4.43 0.41 18.80
C ILE A 124 5.16 -0.46 17.80
N LYS A 125 4.41 -1.22 17.02
CA LYS A 125 4.91 -2.11 15.98
C LYS A 125 4.32 -1.70 14.64
N TYR A 126 5.10 -1.93 13.59
CA TYR A 126 4.71 -1.58 12.23
C TYR A 126 4.85 -2.79 11.33
N ASP A 127 3.93 -2.89 10.39
CA ASP A 127 4.03 -3.83 9.29
C ASP A 127 3.28 -3.25 8.09
N GLY A 128 3.38 -3.88 6.94
CA GLY A 128 2.65 -3.40 5.77
C GLY A 128 2.96 -4.21 4.53
N TYR A 129 2.13 -3.98 3.52
CA TYR A 129 2.16 -4.73 2.27
C TYR A 129 1.99 -3.81 1.09
N VAL A 130 2.59 -4.21 -0.02
CA VAL A 130 2.25 -3.70 -1.34
C VAL A 130 1.79 -4.87 -2.20
N TYR A 131 0.75 -4.64 -2.98
CA TYR A 131 0.12 -5.66 -3.80
C TYR A 131 -0.67 -5.02 -4.96
N LEU A 132 -0.95 -5.84 -5.97
CA LEU A 132 -1.92 -5.56 -7.02
C LEU A 132 -3.21 -6.29 -6.62
N SER A 133 -4.37 -5.68 -6.79
CA SER A 133 -5.66 -6.34 -6.67
C SER A 133 -6.29 -6.37 -8.06
N GLN A 134 -6.66 -7.55 -8.51
CA GLN A 134 -7.31 -7.77 -9.79
C GLN A 134 -8.68 -8.38 -9.54
N LYS A 135 -9.69 -7.92 -10.27
CA LYS A 135 -10.99 -8.57 -10.29
C LYS A 135 -10.99 -9.70 -11.30
N ASN A 136 -11.36 -10.90 -10.88
CA ASN A 136 -11.64 -12.02 -11.76
C ASN A 136 -13.11 -12.46 -11.61
N PHE A 137 -13.50 -13.55 -12.30
CA PHE A 137 -14.87 -14.05 -12.27
C PHE A 137 -15.33 -14.52 -10.88
N THR A 138 -14.40 -14.92 -10.02
CA THR A 138 -14.68 -15.50 -8.68
C THR A 138 -14.60 -14.49 -7.54
N GLY A 139 -14.09 -13.28 -7.78
CA GLY A 139 -13.92 -12.25 -6.77
C GLY A 139 -12.75 -11.33 -7.08
N PHE A 140 -12.20 -10.69 -6.05
CA PHE A 140 -10.92 -10.04 -6.16
C PHE A 140 -9.80 -11.04 -5.79
N VAL A 141 -8.64 -10.89 -6.40
CA VAL A 141 -7.41 -11.63 -6.07
C VAL A 141 -6.28 -10.64 -5.83
N SER A 142 -5.42 -10.93 -4.86
CA SER A 142 -4.19 -10.18 -4.64
C SER A 142 -3.07 -10.83 -5.46
N LEU A 143 -2.41 -10.04 -6.31
CA LEU A 143 -1.22 -10.45 -7.06
C LEU A 143 0.00 -9.71 -6.52
N CYS A 144 1.18 -10.28 -6.74
CA CYS A 144 2.45 -9.66 -6.37
C CYS A 144 2.55 -9.20 -4.91
N GLN A 145 1.87 -9.89 -3.99
CA GLN A 145 1.86 -9.52 -2.59
C GLN A 145 3.25 -9.64 -1.98
N ARG A 146 3.77 -8.55 -1.42
CA ARG A 146 4.97 -8.61 -0.58
C ARG A 146 4.90 -7.67 0.62
N ARG A 147 5.67 -8.03 1.64
CA ARG A 147 5.85 -7.20 2.83
C ARG A 147 6.68 -5.96 2.48
N LEU A 148 6.32 -4.81 3.07
CA LEU A 148 7.10 -3.57 2.99
C LEU A 148 8.34 -3.67 3.89
N SER A 149 9.43 -3.01 3.48
CA SER A 149 10.60 -2.82 4.33
C SER A 149 10.39 -1.67 5.34
N ASP A 150 11.25 -1.59 6.35
CA ASP A 150 11.22 -0.49 7.34
C ASP A 150 11.37 0.89 6.71
N GLU A 151 12.19 1.01 5.65
CA GLU A 151 12.36 2.25 4.90
C GLU A 151 11.06 2.63 4.17
N GLU A 152 10.42 1.65 3.53
CA GLU A 152 9.17 1.86 2.80
C GLU A 152 8.03 2.27 3.75
N LEU A 153 7.94 1.66 4.94
CA LEU A 153 7.00 2.03 5.98
C LEU A 153 7.13 3.50 6.41
N ARG A 154 8.34 4.05 6.37
CA ARG A 154 8.68 5.44 6.74
C ARG A 154 8.65 6.45 5.60
N SER A 155 8.20 6.02 4.42
CA SER A 155 8.03 6.90 3.26
C SER A 155 6.55 7.32 3.07
N THR A 156 6.27 8.32 2.25
CA THR A 156 4.88 8.59 1.78
C THR A 156 4.71 8.17 0.32
N THR A 157 5.37 7.07 -0.05
CA THR A 157 5.51 6.65 -1.43
C THR A 157 4.42 5.66 -1.83
N ASN A 158 3.71 5.97 -2.92
CA ASN A 158 2.99 4.99 -3.73
C ASN A 158 3.90 4.47 -4.84
N TYR A 159 3.77 3.19 -5.16
CA TYR A 159 4.67 2.48 -6.08
C TYR A 159 4.01 2.18 -7.43
N SER A 160 4.81 2.22 -8.51
CA SER A 160 4.35 1.82 -9.85
C SER A 160 4.14 0.31 -9.95
N LYS A 161 3.36 -0.15 -10.94
CA LYS A 161 3.15 -1.58 -11.24
C LYS A 161 4.48 -2.32 -11.42
N ASP A 162 5.37 -1.79 -12.24
CA ASP A 162 6.68 -2.38 -12.51
C ASP A 162 7.53 -2.52 -11.24
N TYR A 163 7.47 -1.52 -10.35
CA TYR A 163 8.17 -1.62 -9.08
C TYR A 163 7.59 -2.76 -8.22
N ILE A 164 6.26 -2.85 -8.12
CA ILE A 164 5.58 -3.89 -7.34
C ILE A 164 5.95 -5.28 -7.86
N ILE A 165 5.86 -5.51 -9.17
CA ILE A 165 6.19 -6.80 -9.79
C ILE A 165 7.67 -7.17 -9.54
N ASN A 166 8.60 -6.26 -9.84
CA ASN A 166 10.03 -6.56 -9.72
C ASN A 166 10.46 -6.80 -8.27
N SER A 167 9.94 -6.00 -7.34
CA SER A 167 10.24 -6.15 -5.91
C SER A 167 9.57 -7.41 -5.33
N TRP A 168 8.40 -7.79 -5.81
CA TRP A 168 7.77 -9.07 -5.48
C TRP A 168 8.60 -10.25 -5.96
N LYS A 169 9.02 -10.29 -7.23
CA LYS A 169 9.87 -11.38 -7.79
C LYS A 169 11.13 -11.61 -6.94
N LYS A 170 11.77 -10.53 -6.51
CA LYS A 170 12.90 -10.59 -5.57
C LYS A 170 12.49 -11.16 -4.21
N TYR A 171 11.44 -10.60 -3.61
CA TYR A 171 10.92 -11.02 -2.30
C TYR A 171 10.58 -12.51 -2.25
N VAL A 172 9.85 -13.02 -3.24
CA VAL A 172 9.41 -14.42 -3.23
C VAL A 172 10.55 -15.39 -3.49
N THR A 173 11.60 -14.97 -4.21
CA THR A 173 12.81 -15.76 -4.40
C THR A 173 13.66 -15.82 -3.12
N GLU A 174 13.76 -14.70 -2.39
CA GLU A 174 14.66 -14.57 -1.23
C GLU A 174 14.00 -14.98 0.10
N VAL A 175 12.69 -14.76 0.25
CA VAL A 175 12.00 -14.81 1.55
C VAL A 175 10.88 -15.86 1.58
N LYS A 176 10.22 -16.13 0.45
CA LYS A 176 9.12 -17.11 0.36
C LYS A 176 9.29 -18.11 -0.79
N PRO A 177 10.41 -18.85 -0.87
CA PRO A 177 10.69 -19.72 -2.01
C PRO A 177 9.64 -20.83 -2.18
N ALA A 178 9.00 -21.29 -1.11
CA ALA A 178 8.01 -22.37 -1.17
C ALA A 178 6.76 -22.02 -1.98
N ASP A 179 6.25 -20.79 -1.85
CA ASP A 179 5.05 -20.33 -2.59
C ASP A 179 5.31 -20.33 -4.10
N VAL A 180 6.50 -19.87 -4.51
CA VAL A 180 6.90 -19.80 -5.92
C VAL A 180 7.25 -21.16 -6.49
N VAL A 181 7.92 -22.01 -5.71
CA VAL A 181 8.28 -23.36 -6.15
C VAL A 181 7.02 -24.18 -6.42
N ALA A 182 6.00 -24.07 -5.58
CA ALA A 182 4.72 -24.77 -5.78
C ALA A 182 4.03 -24.31 -7.08
N VAL A 183 3.99 -23.00 -7.34
CA VAL A 183 3.40 -22.46 -8.57
C VAL A 183 4.24 -22.79 -9.81
N ALA A 184 5.56 -22.60 -9.77
CA ALA A 184 6.46 -22.95 -10.87
C ALA A 184 6.36 -24.45 -11.24
N GLN A 185 6.23 -25.33 -10.25
CA GLN A 185 6.01 -26.76 -10.48
C GLN A 185 4.66 -27.05 -11.12
N LYS A 186 3.58 -26.39 -10.66
CA LYS A 186 2.23 -26.53 -11.23
C LYS A 186 2.19 -26.06 -12.68
N GLU A 187 2.77 -24.90 -12.97
CA GLU A 187 2.80 -24.29 -14.30
C GLU A 187 3.92 -24.86 -15.19
N LYS A 188 4.69 -25.83 -14.69
CA LYS A 188 5.80 -26.51 -15.40
C LYS A 188 6.80 -25.53 -16.00
N THR A 189 7.10 -24.47 -15.28
CA THR A 189 7.98 -23.39 -15.70
C THR A 189 9.07 -23.13 -14.65
N THR A 190 9.97 -22.19 -14.93
CA THR A 190 11.01 -21.74 -14.00
C THR A 190 10.60 -20.42 -13.35
N ILE A 191 11.16 -20.10 -12.18
CA ILE A 191 10.81 -18.89 -11.41
C ILE A 191 11.00 -17.62 -12.25
N ASP A 192 12.05 -17.56 -13.06
CA ASP A 192 12.36 -16.46 -13.97
C ASP A 192 11.36 -16.29 -15.13
N LYS A 193 10.56 -17.32 -15.41
CA LYS A 193 9.56 -17.36 -16.48
C LYS A 193 8.12 -17.26 -15.98
N LEU A 194 7.91 -17.23 -14.66
CA LEU A 194 6.59 -16.95 -14.11
C LEU A 194 6.20 -15.51 -14.45
N ASP A 195 4.99 -15.37 -14.97
CA ASP A 195 4.33 -14.09 -15.05
C ASP A 195 3.75 -13.73 -13.67
N TYR A 196 3.46 -12.45 -13.48
CA TYR A 196 3.12 -11.90 -12.17
C TYR A 196 1.69 -12.26 -11.72
N ASP A 197 0.84 -12.66 -12.66
CA ASP A 197 -0.53 -13.13 -12.48
C ASP A 197 -0.64 -14.66 -12.35
N ASP A 198 0.45 -15.41 -12.56
CA ASP A 198 0.50 -16.86 -12.29
C ASP A 198 0.38 -17.18 -10.79
N VAL A 199 0.70 -16.21 -9.91
CA VAL A 199 0.65 -16.36 -8.46
C VAL A 199 -0.47 -15.49 -7.88
N GLU A 200 -1.62 -16.12 -7.69
CA GLU A 200 -2.77 -15.51 -7.03
C GLU A 200 -2.79 -15.83 -5.54
N TYR A 201 -2.99 -14.79 -4.73
CA TYR A 201 -3.33 -14.90 -3.32
C TYR A 201 -4.82 -14.57 -3.14
N PRO A 202 -5.54 -15.27 -2.25
CA PRO A 202 -6.93 -14.91 -1.97
C PRO A 202 -7.01 -13.43 -1.53
N ASP A 203 -7.82 -12.61 -2.22
CA ASP A 203 -8.11 -11.25 -1.76
C ASP A 203 -9.19 -11.32 -0.70
N PHE A 204 -8.75 -11.49 0.52
CA PHE A 204 -9.56 -11.12 1.66
C PHE A 204 -9.34 -9.61 1.81
N GLY A 205 -10.37 -8.78 1.63
CA GLY A 205 -10.21 -7.32 1.61
C GLY A 205 -9.48 -6.73 2.84
N PHE A 206 -9.31 -5.40 2.90
CA PHE A 206 -8.49 -4.65 3.88
C PHE A 206 -8.21 -5.26 5.28
N PRO A 207 -9.19 -5.80 6.03
CA PRO A 207 -8.93 -6.47 7.30
C PRO A 207 -7.93 -7.64 7.24
N ALA A 208 -7.77 -8.35 6.12
CA ALA A 208 -6.91 -9.52 6.10
C ALA A 208 -5.42 -9.20 6.18
N TYR A 209 -4.98 -8.12 5.54
CA TYR A 209 -3.60 -7.66 5.67
C TYR A 209 -3.29 -7.19 7.10
N LEU A 210 -4.30 -6.72 7.85
CA LEU A 210 -4.14 -6.46 9.29
C LEU A 210 -3.97 -7.77 10.08
N GLN A 211 -4.72 -8.82 9.76
CA GLN A 211 -4.58 -10.13 10.40
C GLN A 211 -3.23 -10.76 10.12
N ILE A 212 -2.79 -10.75 8.86
CA ILE A 212 -1.46 -11.26 8.46
C ILE A 212 -0.38 -10.47 9.20
N SER A 213 -0.50 -9.15 9.27
CA SER A 213 0.44 -8.33 10.03
C SER A 213 0.43 -8.63 11.52
N ALA A 214 -0.75 -8.79 12.13
CA ALA A 214 -0.86 -9.17 13.54
C ALA A 214 -0.17 -10.50 13.79
N HIS A 215 -0.41 -11.51 12.95
CA HIS A 215 0.23 -12.81 13.06
C HIS A 215 1.77 -12.72 12.91
N ASN A 216 2.26 -11.97 11.93
CA ASN A 216 3.71 -11.78 11.74
C ASN A 216 4.39 -11.08 12.93
N LEU A 217 3.69 -10.16 13.60
CA LEU A 217 4.25 -9.34 14.68
C LEU A 217 4.12 -10.00 16.05
N PHE A 218 3.06 -10.79 16.27
CA PHE A 218 2.68 -11.32 17.57
C PHE A 218 2.67 -12.85 17.63
N GLY A 219 2.75 -13.55 16.50
CA GLY A 219 2.50 -14.99 16.41
C GLY A 219 1.02 -15.30 16.59
N ASP A 220 0.71 -16.36 17.33
CA ASP A 220 -0.66 -16.69 17.71
C ASP A 220 -1.21 -15.67 18.73
N TYR A 221 -2.47 -15.28 18.54
CA TYR A 221 -3.18 -14.35 19.41
C TYR A 221 -4.64 -14.79 19.60
N THR A 222 -5.31 -14.21 20.59
CA THR A 222 -6.67 -14.58 21.02
C THR A 222 -7.58 -13.36 21.12
N ASN A 223 -8.89 -13.60 21.30
CA ASN A 223 -9.92 -12.57 21.45
C ASN A 223 -9.89 -11.54 20.33
N GLU A 224 -9.76 -12.03 19.09
CA GLU A 224 -9.75 -11.19 17.91
C GLU A 224 -11.11 -10.54 17.67
N GLU A 225 -11.11 -9.22 17.50
CA GLU A 225 -12.25 -8.50 16.95
C GLU A 225 -11.80 -7.76 15.69
N LEU A 226 -12.49 -8.01 14.58
CA LEU A 226 -12.26 -7.34 13.30
C LEU A 226 -13.33 -6.30 13.05
N ASN A 227 -12.89 -5.07 12.81
CA ASN A 227 -13.75 -4.02 12.29
C ASN A 227 -13.44 -3.84 10.81
N SER A 228 -14.41 -4.21 9.96
CA SER A 228 -14.32 -4.04 8.50
C SER A 228 -14.16 -2.58 8.06
N VAL A 229 -14.40 -1.63 8.97
CA VAL A 229 -14.13 -0.21 8.79
C VAL A 229 -12.96 0.19 9.69
N SER A 230 -11.75 0.06 9.18
CA SER A 230 -10.54 0.59 9.83
C SER A 230 -10.34 2.05 9.42
N GLY A 231 -10.14 2.94 10.40
CA GLY A 231 -9.93 4.38 10.16
C GLY A 231 -11.13 5.24 10.53
N ARG A 232 -11.13 6.49 10.05
CA ARG A 232 -12.10 7.53 10.42
C ARG A 232 -13.43 7.34 9.70
N GLN A 233 -14.54 7.24 10.43
CA GLN A 233 -15.87 7.56 9.90
C GLN A 233 -16.16 9.05 10.09
N ASP A 234 -16.95 9.67 9.20
CA ASP A 234 -17.30 11.10 9.25
C ASP A 234 -17.95 11.56 10.58
N LYS A 235 -18.37 10.61 11.42
CA LYS A 235 -19.02 10.85 12.72
C LYS A 235 -18.12 10.62 13.94
N ASP A 236 -16.86 10.20 13.77
CA ASP A 236 -16.03 9.68 14.88
C ASP A 236 -15.25 10.74 15.68
N GLY A 237 -15.45 12.05 15.46
CA GLY A 237 -14.87 13.10 16.31
C GLY A 237 -13.32 13.22 16.30
N SER A 238 -12.62 12.44 15.47
CA SER A 238 -11.15 12.39 15.44
C SER A 238 -10.49 13.73 15.06
N LYS A 239 -9.45 14.13 15.80
CA LYS A 239 -8.63 15.32 15.56
C LYS A 239 -7.66 15.04 14.41
N LYS A 240 -7.67 15.88 13.39
CA LYS A 240 -7.06 15.75 12.05
C LYS A 240 -5.51 15.59 11.98
N ALA A 241 -4.80 15.19 13.03
CA ALA A 241 -3.36 15.39 13.11
C ALA A 241 -2.49 14.43 12.26
N LEU A 242 -2.88 13.15 12.09
CA LEU A 242 -2.02 12.15 11.44
C LEU A 242 -2.28 11.94 9.94
N LEU A 243 -3.51 12.16 9.47
CA LEU A 243 -3.96 11.83 8.10
C LEU A 243 -3.97 13.01 7.12
N GLY A 244 -3.52 14.21 7.51
CA GLY A 244 -3.35 15.34 6.59
C GLY A 244 -4.59 15.72 5.78
N LEU A 245 -5.77 15.79 6.42
CA LEU A 245 -7.04 16.27 5.84
C LEU A 245 -7.43 17.65 6.38
#